data_AF-A0A7J8MFQ6-F1
#
_entry.id   AF-A0A7J8MFQ6-F1
#
_cell.length_a   1.000
_cell.length_b   1.000
_cell.length_c   1.000
_cell.angle_alpha   90.00
_cell.angle_beta   90.00
_cell.angle_gamma   90.00
#
_symmetry.space_group_name_H-M   'P 1'
#
loop_
_entity.id
_entity.type
_entity.pdbx_description
1 polymer ?
#
loop_
_entity_poly.entity_id
_entity_poly.type
_entity_poly.pdbx_seq_one_letter_code
_entity_poly.pdbx_strand_id
1 'polypeptide(L)' 'MCSFENISNLEVNKSGKHREGQDLETENKIYFRKGKVGDWKNDLTPELSTQLDQITQQKLSGSGLSFN' A
#
# COMPACT_ATOMS: atom_id res chain seq x y z
N MET A 1 2.42 -12.20 -15.24
CA MET A 1 3.43 -11.17 -15.58
C MET A 1 3.44 -10.00 -14.59
N CYS A 2 2.29 -9.56 -14.04
CA CYS A 2 2.24 -8.38 -13.17
C CYS A 2 2.01 -8.68 -11.67
N SER A 3 2.47 -9.83 -11.17
CA SER A 3 2.36 -10.11 -9.72
C SER A 3 3.32 -9.23 -8.93
N PHE A 4 2.99 -8.94 -7.66
CA PHE A 4 3.86 -8.19 -6.76
C PHE A 4 5.27 -8.80 -6.73
N GLU A 5 5.36 -10.11 -6.52
CA GLU A 5 6.64 -10.82 -6.44
C GLU A 5 7.43 -10.80 -7.75
N ASN A 6 6.77 -10.81 -8.90
CA ASN A 6 7.49 -10.69 -10.16
C ASN A 6 8.05 -9.28 -10.37
N ILE A 7 7.24 -8.25 -10.12
CA ILE A 7 7.64 -6.86 -10.39
C ILE A 7 8.65 -6.37 -9.35
N SER A 8 8.43 -6.64 -8.06
CA SER A 8 9.34 -6.20 -6.99
C SER A 8 10.74 -6.80 -7.09
N ASN A 9 10.87 -7.95 -7.76
CA ASN A 9 12.15 -8.63 -7.90
C ASN A 9 12.99 -8.21 -9.11
N LEU A 10 12.45 -7.38 -10.02
CA LEU A 10 13.21 -6.85 -11.16
C LEU A 10 14.32 -5.91 -10.68
N GLU A 11 15.50 -5.98 -11.29
CA GLU A 11 16.66 -5.16 -10.89
C GLU A 11 16.35 -3.66 -10.91
N VAL A 12 15.63 -3.20 -11.94
CA VAL A 12 15.18 -1.80 -12.03
C VAL A 12 14.37 -1.35 -10.81
N ASN A 13 13.65 -2.26 -10.15
CA ASN A 13 12.83 -1.96 -8.98
C ASN A 13 13.58 -2.13 -7.65
N LYS A 14 14.77 -2.75 -7.64
CA LYS A 14 15.62 -2.88 -6.46
C LYS A 14 16.65 -1.75 -6.33
N SER A 15 17.24 -1.34 -7.46
CA SER A 15 18.38 -0.42 -7.49
C SER A 15 18.17 0.80 -8.39
N GLY A 16 17.16 0.78 -9.26
CA GLY A 16 16.85 1.90 -10.14
C GLY A 16 16.19 3.08 -9.41
N LYS A 17 16.11 4.21 -10.13
CA LYS A 17 15.50 5.44 -9.64
C LYS A 17 14.39 5.90 -10.58
N HIS A 18 13.31 6.41 -9.99
CA HIS A 18 12.24 7.11 -10.68
C HIS A 18 12.60 8.60 -10.74
N ARG A 19 12.36 9.23 -11.89
CA ARG A 19 12.65 10.66 -12.15
C ARG A 19 14.12 11.02 -11.88
N GLU A 20 15.03 10.14 -12.29
CA GLU A 20 16.46 10.36 -12.12
C GLU A 20 16.90 11.71 -12.72
N GLY A 21 17.62 12.50 -11.93
CA GLY A 21 18.06 13.85 -12.31
C GLY A 21 16.99 14.94 -12.22
N GLN A 22 15.87 14.69 -11.54
CA GLN A 22 14.82 15.70 -11.27
C GLN A 22 14.62 15.92 -9.76
N ASP A 23 13.95 17.01 -9.39
CA ASP A 23 13.72 17.41 -7.98
C ASP A 23 12.95 16.37 -7.13
N LEU A 24 12.22 15.46 -7.80
CA LEU A 24 11.44 14.39 -7.16
C LEU A 24 12.03 13.00 -7.45
N GLU A 25 13.36 12.92 -7.59
CA GLU A 25 14.07 11.65 -7.71
C GLU A 25 13.78 10.75 -6.51
N THR A 26 13.54 9.47 -6.78
CA THR A 26 13.16 8.51 -5.74
C THR A 26 13.62 7.11 -6.11
N GLU A 27 14.18 6.36 -5.17
CA GLU A 27 14.56 4.97 -5.41
C GLU A 27 13.33 4.10 -5.68
N ASN A 28 13.34 3.28 -6.74
CA ASN A 28 12.18 2.47 -7.11
C ASN A 28 11.76 1.47 -6.01
N LYS A 29 12.70 1.04 -5.17
CA LYS A 29 12.44 0.08 -4.08
C LYS A 29 11.39 0.56 -3.09
N ILE A 30 11.17 1.87 -2.95
CA ILE A 30 10.20 2.41 -1.99
C ILE A 30 8.75 2.07 -2.37
N TYR A 31 8.47 1.85 -3.66
CA TYR A 31 7.14 1.48 -4.13
C TYR A 31 6.78 0.03 -3.76
N PHE A 32 7.77 -0.82 -3.42
CA PHE A 32 7.60 -2.26 -3.19
C PHE A 32 7.92 -2.67 -1.75
N ARG A 33 7.10 -2.24 -0.78
CA ARG A 33 7.33 -2.48 0.65
C ARG A 33 7.12 -3.95 1.09
N LYS A 34 5.88 -4.38 1.29
CA LYS A 34 5.53 -5.75 1.74
C LYS A 34 4.52 -6.46 0.85
N GLY A 35 3.58 -5.73 0.22
CA GLY A 35 2.57 -6.32 -0.65
C GLY A 35 1.63 -7.33 0.03
N LYS A 36 1.37 -7.17 1.33
CA LYS A 36 0.61 -8.13 2.16
C LYS A 36 -0.65 -7.52 2.74
N VAL A 37 -1.77 -8.24 2.63
CA VAL A 37 -3.03 -7.92 3.31
C VAL A 37 -2.84 -8.09 4.82
N GLY A 38 -3.41 -7.17 5.60
CA GLY A 38 -3.39 -7.23 7.07
C GLY A 38 -2.15 -6.63 7.73
N ASP A 39 -1.19 -6.12 6.97
CA ASP A 39 0.05 -5.55 7.53
C ASP A 39 -0.19 -4.28 8.38
N TRP A 40 -1.34 -3.62 8.20
CA TRP A 40 -1.77 -2.48 9.03
C TRP A 40 -1.79 -2.79 10.52
N LYS A 41 -1.96 -4.06 10.91
CA LYS A 41 -1.95 -4.53 12.31
C LYS A 41 -0.61 -4.29 13.01
N ASN A 42 0.47 -4.07 12.26
CA ASN A 42 1.78 -3.75 12.82
C ASN A 42 1.93 -2.27 13.18
N ASP A 43 1.07 -1.40 12.64
CA ASP A 43 1.19 0.05 12.75
C ASP A 43 0.01 0.68 13.52
N LEU A 44 -1.18 0.06 13.50
CA LEU A 44 -2.38 0.55 14.17
C LEU A 44 -2.66 -0.21 15.46
N THR A 45 -3.06 0.53 16.51
CA THR A 45 -3.64 -0.10 17.71
C THR A 45 -5.04 -0.64 17.41
N PRO A 46 -5.54 -1.62 18.18
CA PRO A 46 -6.90 -2.14 18.02
C PRO A 46 -7.99 -1.06 18.09
N GLU A 47 -7.79 -0.03 18.92
CA GLU A 47 -8.72 1.09 19.03
C GLU A 47 -8.76 1.92 17.74
N LEU A 48 -7.60 2.24 17.16
CA LEU A 48 -7.53 3.01 15.92
C LEU A 48 -8.13 2.24 14.74
N SER A 49 -7.87 0.94 14.64
CA SER A 49 -8.48 0.12 13.59
C SER A 49 -9.99 0.06 13.73
N THR A 50 -10.50 -0.09 14.95
CA THR A 50 -11.94 -0.12 15.22
C THR A 50 -12.60 1.22 14.85
N GLN A 51 -11.96 2.35 15.18
CA GLN A 51 -12.43 3.67 14.78
C GLN A 51 -12.47 3.84 13.25
N LEU A 52 -11.43 3.36 12.54
CA LEU A 52 -11.39 3.40 11.07
C LEU A 52 -12.48 2.53 10.44
N ASP A 53 -12.75 1.34 10.97
CA ASP A 53 -13.82 0.46 10.51
C ASP A 53 -15.19 1.15 10.63
N GLN A 54 -15.45 1.80 11.78
CA GLN A 54 -16.68 2.56 12.02
C GLN A 54 -16.84 3.74 11.04
N ILE A 55 -15.78 4.54 10.87
CA ILE A 55 -15.79 5.69 9.93
C ILE A 55 -16.09 5.18 8.51
N THR A 56 -15.43 4.10 8.10
CA THR A 56 -15.56 3.60 6.73
C THR A 56 -16.95 3.03 6.49
N GLN A 57 -17.53 2.28 7.45
CA GLN A 57 -18.91 1.82 7.36
C GLN A 57 -19.91 2.98 7.27
N GLN A 58 -19.73 4.02 8.08
CA GLN A 58 -20.60 5.21 8.04
C GLN A 58 -20.51 5.93 6.69
N LYS A 59 -19.31 6.14 6.16
CA LYS A 59 -19.08 6.90 4.93
C LYS A 59 -19.42 6.14 3.66
N LEU A 60 -19.28 4.80 3.67
CA LEU A 60 -19.61 3.95 2.53
C LEU A 60 -21.03 3.39 2.59
N SER A 61 -21.80 3.67 3.65
CA SER A 61 -23.20 3.27 3.74
C SER A 61 -24.00 3.75 2.53
N GLY A 62 -24.71 2.84 1.86
CA GLY A 62 -25.49 3.14 0.65
C GLY A 62 -24.69 3.21 -0.65
N SER A 63 -23.36 3.07 -0.63
CA SER A 63 -22.52 3.05 -1.85
C SER A 63 -22.55 1.72 -2.61
N GLY A 64 -23.09 0.66 -1.99
CA GLY A 64 -23.04 -0.71 -2.52
C GLY A 64 -21.70 -1.43 -2.26
N LEU A 65 -20.73 -0.78 -1.63
CA LEU A 65 -19.49 -1.40 -1.17
C LEU A 65 -19.70 -2.10 0.18
N SER A 66 -19.21 -3.35 0.28
CA SER A 66 -19.23 -4.16 1.50
C SER A 66 -17.83 -4.65 1.87
N PHE A 67 -17.64 -4.91 3.17
CA PHE A 67 -16.44 -5.55 3.69
C PHE A 67 -16.68 -7.06 3.72
N ASN A 68 -16.16 -7.76 2.72
CA ASN A 68 -16.18 -9.22 2.63
C ASN A 68 -14.89 -9.81 3.20
#